data_AF-A0A1M5G214-F1
#
_entry.id   AF-A0A1M5G214-F1
#
_cell.length_a   1.000
_cell.length_b   1.000
_cell.length_c   1.000
_cell.angle_alpha   90.00
_cell.angle_beta   90.00
_cell.angle_gamma   90.00
#
_symmetry.space_group_name_H-M   'P 1'
#
loop_
_entity.id
_entity.type
_entity.pdbx_description
1 polymer ?
#
loop_
_entity_poly.entity_id
_entity_poly.type
_entity_poly.pdbx_seq_one_letter_code
_entity_poly.pdbx_strand_id
1 'polypeptide(L)'
;MNGMNINFFLIIIGLLVFLSSCQRERSDYMSEEQRQELEAAYDSLQSNYEALLTSYQTESDTLPAELKSLFSQMQQMHQQMETNHRQMMGMHMSRHMQGDKMMAEGMGMHMQDNMTGEWYQQMMSMHDRMAIMHQKRGQQSMAEMNRRLSEGYGKMRHMTPSTDETPEVPFNEEGDPSLLNGESLFAQNCASCHGNNAEGIGNVFPPLADSEWITGEKSVPIRILLHGLSGEIEVSKQSYQGSMPSFKARLSAAEMAAILNYLRAESEGDQSNISQEDVIQVAKKYNQRSSQWTADELNINGQDYQ
;
A
#
# COMPACT_ATOMS: atom_id res chain seq x y z
N MET A 1 -31.75 40.67 47.27
CA MET A 1 -30.90 39.47 47.34
C MET A 1 -31.45 38.47 46.35
N ASN A 2 -30.81 38.03 45.27
CA ASN A 2 -29.50 38.25 44.69
C ASN A 2 -29.69 38.16 43.17
N GLY A 3 -29.31 39.22 42.44
CA GLY A 3 -29.18 39.18 40.99
C GLY A 3 -28.02 38.27 40.64
N MET A 4 -28.32 37.01 40.34
CA MET A 4 -27.32 36.03 39.94
C MET A 4 -26.88 36.38 38.51
N ASN A 5 -25.65 36.89 38.42
CA ASN A 5 -25.03 37.48 37.23
C ASN A 5 -25.10 36.53 36.03
N ILE A 6 -25.90 36.88 35.02
CA ILE A 6 -26.00 36.15 33.73
C ILE A 6 -24.62 36.05 33.04
N ASN A 7 -23.73 37.01 33.31
CA ASN A 7 -22.32 36.96 32.86
C ASN A 7 -21.54 35.78 33.44
N PHE A 8 -21.87 35.28 34.64
CA PHE A 8 -21.15 34.16 35.25
C PHE A 8 -21.51 32.82 34.58
N PHE A 9 -22.75 32.67 34.11
CA PHE A 9 -23.20 31.46 33.43
C PHE A 9 -22.63 31.34 32.01
N LEU A 10 -22.51 32.47 31.29
CA LEU A 10 -21.89 32.51 29.97
C LEU A 10 -20.37 32.26 30.03
N ILE A 11 -19.70 32.70 31.09
CA ILE A 11 -18.27 32.44 31.30
C ILE A 11 -18.01 30.94 31.57
N ILE A 12 -18.86 30.27 32.35
CA ILE A 12 -18.72 28.84 32.65
C ILE A 12 -18.99 27.98 31.40
N ILE A 13 -20.01 28.32 30.59
CA ILE A 13 -20.28 27.62 29.33
C ILE A 13 -19.15 27.87 28.31
N GLY A 14 -18.63 29.10 28.23
CA GLY A 14 -17.48 29.43 27.40
C GLY A 14 -16.21 28.66 27.78
N LEU A 15 -15.94 28.51 29.08
CA LEU A 15 -14.82 27.70 29.61
C LEU A 15 -15.00 26.20 29.35
N LEU A 16 -16.22 25.66 29.43
CA LEU A 16 -16.49 24.25 29.13
C LEU A 16 -16.36 23.94 27.64
N VAL A 17 -16.74 24.86 26.75
CA VAL A 17 -16.53 24.74 25.30
C VAL A 17 -15.04 24.89 24.95
N PHE A 18 -14.32 25.83 25.58
CA PHE A 18 -12.87 25.96 25.39
C PHE A 18 -12.07 24.76 25.93
N LEU A 19 -12.45 24.19 27.07
CA LEU A 19 -11.83 22.97 27.61
C LEU A 19 -12.14 21.74 26.73
N SER A 20 -13.33 21.68 26.13
CA SER A 20 -13.69 20.62 25.17
C SER A 20 -12.96 20.77 23.83
N SER A 21 -12.68 22.00 23.38
CA SER A 21 -11.87 22.27 22.19
C SER A 21 -10.37 21.99 22.44
N CYS A 22 -9.84 22.30 23.63
CA CYS A 22 -8.46 21.94 24.00
C CYS A 22 -8.23 20.42 24.17
N GLN A 23 -9.26 19.64 24.46
CA GLN A 23 -9.14 18.17 24.48
C GLN A 23 -9.24 17.54 23.08
N ARG A 24 -9.78 18.26 22.09
CA ARG A 24 -9.96 17.75 20.72
C ARG A 24 -8.70 17.83 19.88
N GLU A 25 -7.78 18.76 20.18
CA GLU A 25 -6.48 18.89 19.50
C GLU A 25 -5.44 17.83 19.92
N ARG A 26 -5.76 16.96 20.89
CA ARG A 26 -4.87 15.88 21.35
C ARG A 26 -5.16 14.52 20.68
N SER A 27 -6.01 14.49 19.66
CA SER A 27 -6.49 13.26 19.01
C SER A 27 -5.59 12.72 17.89
N ASP A 28 -4.63 13.51 17.39
CA ASP A 28 -3.87 13.16 16.18
C ASP A 28 -2.48 12.56 16.47
N TYR A 29 -2.17 12.26 17.74
CA TYR A 29 -0.85 11.81 18.16
C TYR A 29 -0.92 10.52 18.98
N MET A 30 -0.10 9.53 18.61
CA MET A 30 0.11 8.32 19.41
C MET A 30 0.57 8.68 20.82
N SER A 31 0.01 8.00 21.82
CA SER A 31 0.50 8.12 23.20
C SER A 31 1.93 7.60 23.33
N GLU A 32 2.66 8.03 24.36
CA GLU A 32 4.01 7.53 24.62
C GLU A 32 4.04 6.02 24.85
N GLU A 33 2.97 5.45 25.43
CA GLU A 33 2.78 4.01 25.59
C GLU A 33 2.60 3.31 24.24
N GLN A 34 1.72 3.83 23.38
CA GLN A 34 1.51 3.29 22.03
C GLN A 34 2.79 3.37 21.19
N ARG A 35 3.60 4.42 21.39
CA ARG A 35 4.89 4.58 20.73
C ARG A 35 5.90 3.53 21.20
N GLN A 36 6.01 3.30 22.51
CA GLN A 36 6.89 2.26 23.05
C GLN A 36 6.46 0.87 22.59
N GLU A 37 5.15 0.60 22.50
CA GLU A 37 4.64 -0.64 21.94
C GLU A 37 4.98 -0.81 20.45
N LEU A 38 4.88 0.26 19.66
CA LEU A 38 5.26 0.27 18.24
C LEU A 38 6.77 0.05 18.05
N GLU A 39 7.62 0.75 18.81
CA GLU A 39 9.08 0.57 18.80
C GLU A 39 9.45 -0.88 19.17
N ALA A 40 8.88 -1.43 20.25
CA ALA A 40 9.14 -2.82 20.66
C ALA A 40 8.64 -3.86 19.64
N ALA A 41 7.51 -3.61 18.98
CA ALA A 41 7.02 -4.46 17.90
C ALA A 41 7.95 -4.42 16.68
N TYR A 42 8.45 -3.23 16.32
CA TYR A 42 9.41 -3.03 15.25
C TYR A 42 10.75 -3.73 15.54
N ASP A 43 11.30 -3.59 16.75
CA ASP A 43 12.55 -4.24 17.14
C ASP A 43 12.44 -5.78 17.06
N SER A 44 11.29 -6.32 17.49
CA SER A 44 11.02 -7.75 17.37
C SER A 44 10.94 -8.20 15.91
N LEU A 45 10.29 -7.41 15.05
CA LEU A 45 10.19 -7.66 13.62
C LEU A 45 11.58 -7.68 12.96
N GLN A 46 12.42 -6.69 13.28
CA GLN A 46 13.77 -6.58 12.74
C GLN A 46 14.66 -7.76 13.19
N SER A 47 14.59 -8.14 14.47
CA SER A 47 15.32 -9.31 14.98
C SER A 47 14.89 -10.62 14.29
N ASN A 48 13.59 -10.80 14.04
CA ASN A 48 13.09 -11.97 13.30
C ASN A 48 13.59 -11.97 11.85
N TYR A 49 13.69 -10.79 11.24
CA TYR A 49 14.19 -10.65 9.88
C TYR A 49 15.69 -10.96 9.77
N GLU A 50 16.51 -10.49 10.71
CA GLU A 50 17.94 -10.82 10.78
C GLU A 50 18.18 -12.34 10.92
N ALA A 51 17.38 -13.02 11.74
CA ALA A 51 17.42 -14.47 11.86
C ALA A 51 17.05 -15.17 10.54
N LEU A 52 16.04 -14.66 9.83
CA LEU A 52 15.66 -15.16 8.52
C LEU A 52 16.80 -14.95 7.51
N LEU A 53 17.38 -13.75 7.43
CA LEU A 53 18.49 -13.41 6.54
C LEU A 53 19.68 -14.36 6.72
N THR A 54 20.04 -14.65 7.98
CA THR A 54 21.13 -15.58 8.32
C THR A 54 20.86 -16.96 7.74
N SER A 55 19.62 -17.45 7.88
CA SER A 55 19.22 -18.76 7.36
C SER A 55 19.23 -18.80 5.82
N TYR A 56 18.82 -17.71 5.16
CA TYR A 56 18.93 -17.59 3.70
C TYR A 56 20.36 -17.58 3.20
N GLN A 57 21.28 -16.88 3.88
CA GLN A 57 22.69 -16.86 3.50
C GLN A 57 23.28 -18.27 3.53
N THR A 58 22.94 -19.08 4.54
CA THR A 58 23.40 -20.46 4.65
C THR A 58 22.81 -21.41 3.60
N GLU A 59 21.60 -21.13 3.11
CA GLU A 59 20.89 -22.00 2.16
C GLU A 59 20.90 -21.47 0.71
N SER A 60 21.51 -20.30 0.48
CA SER A 60 21.40 -19.49 -0.75
C SER A 60 21.69 -20.26 -2.04
N ASP A 61 22.68 -21.15 -2.05
CA ASP A 61 23.06 -21.92 -3.24
C ASP A 61 21.97 -22.93 -3.65
N THR A 62 21.14 -23.39 -2.71
CA THR A 62 20.13 -24.44 -2.94
C THR A 62 18.75 -23.90 -3.31
N LEU A 63 18.57 -22.57 -3.26
CA LEU A 63 17.28 -21.95 -3.52
C LEU A 63 16.95 -21.96 -5.02
N PRO A 64 15.72 -22.35 -5.41
CA PRO A 64 15.20 -22.15 -6.76
C PRO A 64 15.27 -20.68 -7.17
N ALA A 65 15.39 -20.44 -8.48
CA ALA A 65 15.45 -19.08 -9.04
C ALA A 65 14.26 -18.20 -8.61
N GLU A 66 13.06 -18.77 -8.56
CA GLU A 66 11.84 -18.09 -8.09
C GLU A 66 11.95 -17.61 -6.64
N LEU A 67 12.39 -18.48 -5.72
CA LEU A 67 12.59 -18.12 -4.31
C LEU A 67 13.71 -17.09 -4.14
N LYS A 68 14.78 -17.19 -4.92
CA LYS A 68 15.86 -16.19 -4.95
C LYS A 68 15.36 -14.82 -5.39
N SER A 69 14.56 -14.78 -6.45
CA SER A 69 13.99 -13.54 -6.98
C SER A 69 13.08 -12.87 -5.95
N LEU A 70 12.14 -13.63 -5.38
CA LEU A 70 11.23 -13.09 -4.38
C LEU A 70 11.96 -12.64 -3.12
N PHE A 71 12.94 -13.43 -2.64
CA PHE A 71 13.76 -13.03 -1.51
C PHE A 71 14.55 -11.73 -1.78
N SER A 72 15.18 -11.61 -2.95
CA SER A 72 15.90 -10.38 -3.33
C SER A 72 14.99 -9.16 -3.34
N GLN A 73 13.75 -9.31 -3.80
CA GLN A 73 12.77 -8.24 -3.80
C GLN A 73 12.33 -7.87 -2.38
N MET A 74 12.07 -8.87 -1.54
CA MET A 74 11.77 -8.64 -0.11
C MET A 74 12.91 -7.91 0.59
N GLN A 75 14.16 -8.23 0.29
CA GLN A 75 15.32 -7.52 0.86
C GLN A 75 15.31 -6.02 0.52
N GLN A 76 14.96 -5.66 -0.72
CA GLN A 76 14.83 -4.26 -1.12
C GLN A 76 13.70 -3.55 -0.36
N MET A 77 12.56 -4.21 -0.18
CA MET A 77 11.45 -3.62 0.58
C MET A 77 11.79 -3.45 2.07
N HIS A 78 12.49 -4.41 2.68
CA HIS A 78 13.01 -4.29 4.05
C HIS A 78 13.99 -3.12 4.21
N GLN A 79 14.86 -2.86 3.22
CA GLN A 79 15.77 -1.70 3.25
C GLN A 79 15.02 -0.37 3.17
N GLN A 80 13.95 -0.32 2.38
CA GLN A 80 13.07 0.85 2.31
C GLN A 80 12.33 1.06 3.64
N MET A 81 11.84 -0.02 4.26
CA MET A 81 11.21 0.01 5.59
C MET A 81 12.09 0.68 6.64
N GLU A 82 13.33 0.24 6.73
CA GLU A 82 14.26 0.73 7.75
C GLU A 82 14.50 2.23 7.59
N THR A 83 14.67 2.69 6.35
CA THR A 83 14.82 4.10 6.02
C THR A 83 13.58 4.89 6.46
N ASN A 84 12.40 4.39 6.13
CA ASN A 84 11.13 5.05 6.38
C ASN A 84 10.77 5.09 7.87
N HIS A 85 11.00 3.99 8.59
CA HIS A 85 10.80 3.91 10.03
C HIS A 85 11.75 4.87 10.77
N ARG A 86 13.05 4.90 10.41
CA ARG A 86 14.00 5.85 11.00
C ARG A 86 13.59 7.30 10.74
N GLN A 87 13.05 7.62 9.56
CA GLN A 87 12.54 8.96 9.25
C GLN A 87 11.32 9.33 10.12
N MET A 88 10.37 8.40 10.27
CA MET A 88 9.18 8.57 11.13
C MET A 88 9.60 8.87 12.58
N MET A 89 10.48 8.05 13.14
CA MET A 89 10.94 8.19 14.53
C MET A 89 11.87 9.40 14.72
N GLY A 90 12.66 9.75 13.70
CA GLY A 90 13.58 10.89 13.71
C GLY A 90 12.92 12.27 13.64
N MET A 91 11.74 12.40 12.99
CA MET A 91 11.02 13.68 12.87
C MET A 91 10.53 14.27 14.21
N HIS A 92 10.54 13.49 15.30
CA HIS A 92 10.17 13.97 16.63
C HIS A 92 11.36 14.56 17.43
N MET A 93 12.61 14.16 17.16
CA MET A 93 13.78 14.68 17.87
C MET A 93 14.06 16.16 17.55
N SER A 94 13.71 16.63 16.35
CA SER A 94 13.89 18.04 15.95
C SER A 94 12.74 18.97 16.34
N ARG A 95 11.58 18.45 16.75
CA ARG A 95 10.41 19.27 17.13
C ARG A 95 10.52 19.94 18.49
N HIS A 96 11.47 19.54 19.33
CA HIS A 96 11.69 20.18 20.63
C HIS A 96 12.31 21.59 20.53
N MET A 97 12.69 22.07 19.34
CA MET A 97 13.45 23.31 19.17
C MET A 97 12.82 24.40 18.29
N GLN A 98 11.69 24.17 17.59
CA GLN A 98 11.07 25.24 16.79
C GLN A 98 9.54 25.14 16.82
N GLY A 99 8.91 26.19 17.35
CA GLY A 99 7.48 26.27 17.62
C GLY A 99 6.57 26.26 16.38
N ASP A 100 5.33 25.84 16.65
CA ASP A 100 4.21 25.69 15.73
C ASP A 100 3.96 26.93 14.87
N LYS A 101 4.39 26.90 13.60
CA LYS A 101 3.74 27.65 12.49
C LYS A 101 4.27 27.40 11.08
N MET A 102 5.23 26.51 10.87
CA MET A 102 5.87 26.32 9.55
C MET A 102 5.53 24.98 8.85
N MET A 103 4.45 24.29 9.24
CA MET A 103 4.17 22.93 8.72
C MET A 103 2.85 22.79 7.94
N ALA A 104 2.01 23.83 7.86
CA ALA A 104 0.72 23.73 7.16
C ALA A 104 0.77 24.10 5.67
N GLU A 105 1.75 24.91 5.22
CA GLU A 105 1.73 25.50 3.86
C GLU A 105 2.97 25.14 3.00
N GLY A 106 3.82 24.21 3.44
CA GLY A 106 5.07 23.87 2.72
C GLY A 106 5.44 22.40 2.66
N MET A 107 4.61 21.50 3.17
CA MET A 107 4.93 20.05 3.27
C MET A 107 3.82 19.17 2.68
N GLY A 108 3.27 19.59 1.55
CA GLY A 108 2.38 18.77 0.72
C GLY A 108 3.13 17.82 -0.24
N MET A 109 4.38 17.45 0.07
CA MET A 109 5.16 16.53 -0.76
C MET A 109 5.62 15.31 0.08
N HIS A 110 5.06 14.14 -0.25
CA HIS A 110 5.56 12.79 0.07
C HIS A 110 5.45 12.25 1.50
N MET A 111 4.30 12.37 2.18
CA MET A 111 3.95 11.44 3.27
C MET A 111 3.17 10.20 2.79
N GLN A 112 2.86 10.09 1.50
CA GLN A 112 2.11 8.97 0.91
C GLN A 112 2.98 7.74 0.57
N ASP A 113 4.31 7.83 0.72
CA ASP A 113 5.25 6.78 0.32
C ASP A 113 5.86 5.98 1.50
N ASN A 114 5.57 6.36 2.76
CA ASN A 114 6.27 5.80 3.92
C ASN A 114 5.31 5.18 4.97
N MET A 115 5.31 3.85 5.06
CA MET A 115 4.79 3.04 6.19
C MET A 115 3.27 3.10 6.44
N THR A 116 2.47 3.07 5.38
CA THR A 116 1.00 2.93 5.48
C THR A 116 0.62 1.50 5.91
N GLY A 117 -0.58 1.32 6.46
CA GLY A 117 -1.14 -0.02 6.74
C GLY A 117 -1.11 -0.95 5.52
N GLU A 118 -1.27 -0.39 4.31
CA GLU A 118 -1.13 -1.10 3.03
C GLU A 118 0.27 -1.67 2.80
N TRP A 119 1.32 -0.93 3.15
CA TRP A 119 2.69 -1.41 3.01
C TRP A 119 2.96 -2.60 3.94
N TYR A 120 2.50 -2.54 5.19
CA TYR A 120 2.61 -3.67 6.12
C TYR A 120 1.78 -4.87 5.67
N GLN A 121 0.60 -4.64 5.06
CA GLN A 121 -0.19 -5.71 4.44
C GLN A 121 0.57 -6.38 3.28
N GLN A 122 1.28 -5.61 2.47
CA GLN A 122 2.09 -6.14 1.37
C GLN A 122 3.22 -7.05 1.89
N MET A 123 3.97 -6.60 2.90
CA MET A 123 5.02 -7.41 3.53
C MET A 123 4.50 -8.69 4.17
N MET A 124 3.38 -8.60 4.90
CA MET A 124 2.67 -9.75 5.45
C MET A 124 2.37 -10.79 4.36
N SER A 125 1.76 -10.34 3.26
CA SER A 125 1.37 -11.20 2.13
C SER A 125 2.56 -11.89 1.47
N MET A 126 3.70 -11.18 1.33
CA MET A 126 4.92 -11.77 0.76
C MET A 126 5.53 -12.82 1.69
N HIS A 127 5.56 -12.56 2.99
CA HIS A 127 6.06 -13.52 3.97
C HIS A 127 5.15 -14.76 4.08
N ASP A 128 3.81 -14.60 4.07
CA ASP A 128 2.88 -15.74 4.00
C ASP A 128 3.17 -16.63 2.79
N ARG A 129 3.45 -16.02 1.64
CA ARG A 129 3.75 -16.77 0.44
C ARG A 129 5.10 -17.47 0.50
N MET A 130 6.15 -16.81 1.01
CA MET A 130 7.44 -17.47 1.28
C MET A 130 7.25 -18.67 2.20
N ALA A 131 6.40 -18.54 3.22
CA ALA A 131 6.08 -19.64 4.13
C ALA A 131 5.46 -20.83 3.39
N ILE A 132 4.47 -20.58 2.52
CA ILE A 132 3.83 -21.62 1.69
C ILE A 132 4.85 -22.29 0.76
N MET A 133 5.72 -21.52 0.11
CA MET A 133 6.72 -22.08 -0.81
C MET A 133 7.75 -22.95 -0.09
N HIS A 134 8.24 -22.53 1.08
CA HIS A 134 9.13 -23.35 1.89
C HIS A 134 8.43 -24.60 2.45
N GLN A 135 7.17 -24.49 2.86
CA GLN A 135 6.37 -25.62 3.33
C GLN A 135 6.23 -26.69 2.23
N LYS A 136 5.91 -26.30 0.99
CA LYS A 136 5.82 -27.21 -0.16
C LYS A 136 7.13 -27.94 -0.45
N ARG A 137 8.26 -27.38 -0.03
CA ARG A 137 9.62 -27.94 -0.20
C ARG A 137 10.10 -28.74 1.02
N GLY A 138 9.29 -28.88 2.06
CA GLY A 138 9.69 -29.53 3.30
C GLY A 138 10.64 -28.71 4.17
N GLN A 139 10.90 -27.44 3.84
CA GLN A 139 11.73 -26.52 4.63
C GLN A 139 10.93 -25.90 5.77
N GLN A 140 10.55 -26.73 6.76
CA GLN A 140 9.65 -26.32 7.86
C GLN A 140 10.19 -25.14 8.67
N SER A 141 11.50 -25.12 8.97
CA SER A 141 12.13 -24.02 9.70
C SER A 141 11.97 -22.69 8.95
N MET A 142 12.27 -22.67 7.65
CA MET A 142 12.12 -21.49 6.81
C MET A 142 10.66 -21.06 6.67
N ALA A 143 9.75 -22.03 6.57
CA ALA A 143 8.33 -21.75 6.52
C ALA A 143 7.86 -21.03 7.80
N GLU A 144 8.29 -21.53 8.96
CA GLU A 144 7.91 -20.96 10.24
C GLU A 144 8.49 -19.57 10.49
N MET A 145 9.76 -19.35 10.16
CA MET A 145 10.35 -18.01 10.27
C MET A 145 9.62 -16.98 9.41
N ASN A 146 9.16 -17.38 8.21
CA ASN A 146 8.36 -16.50 7.37
C ASN A 146 6.95 -16.26 7.94
N ARG A 147 6.28 -17.28 8.52
CA ARG A 147 5.00 -17.06 9.22
C ARG A 147 5.13 -16.08 10.37
N ARG A 148 6.18 -16.21 11.19
CA ARG A 148 6.45 -15.31 12.30
C ARG A 148 6.65 -13.86 11.85
N LEU A 149 7.32 -13.66 10.71
CA LEU A 149 7.44 -12.33 10.11
C LEU A 149 6.10 -11.81 9.60
N SER A 150 5.32 -12.65 8.91
CA SER A 150 3.96 -12.30 8.47
C SER A 150 3.08 -11.84 9.64
N GLU A 151 3.05 -12.59 10.74
CA GLU A 151 2.33 -12.21 11.96
C GLU A 151 2.83 -10.88 12.55
N GLY A 152 4.15 -10.67 12.56
CA GLY A 152 4.75 -9.41 12.98
C GLY A 152 4.31 -8.23 12.12
N TYR A 153 4.29 -8.40 10.79
CA TYR A 153 3.78 -7.41 9.85
C TYR A 153 2.29 -7.13 10.03
N GLY A 154 1.51 -8.19 10.25
CA GLY A 154 0.09 -8.07 10.62
C GLY A 154 -0.07 -7.22 11.88
N LYS A 155 0.71 -7.46 12.93
CA LYS A 155 0.67 -6.65 14.16
C LYS A 155 1.02 -5.18 13.90
N MET A 156 2.08 -4.91 13.13
CA MET A 156 2.47 -3.54 12.78
C MET A 156 1.37 -2.80 12.04
N ARG A 157 0.70 -3.46 11.08
CA ARG A 157 -0.45 -2.90 10.35
C ARG A 157 -1.54 -2.38 11.29
N HIS A 158 -1.87 -3.12 12.34
CA HIS A 158 -2.91 -2.74 13.29
C HIS A 158 -2.48 -1.61 14.25
N MET A 159 -1.16 -1.46 14.46
CA MET A 159 -0.59 -0.44 15.35
C MET A 159 -0.31 0.87 14.64
N THR A 160 -0.04 0.84 13.34
CA THR A 160 0.04 2.05 12.53
C THR A 160 -1.37 2.49 12.13
N PRO A 161 -1.66 3.80 12.12
CA PRO A 161 -2.93 4.30 11.63
C PRO A 161 -3.18 3.70 10.24
N SER A 162 -4.20 2.84 10.16
CA SER A 162 -4.69 2.42 8.86
C SER A 162 -5.32 3.65 8.23
N THR A 163 -4.98 3.95 6.99
CA THR A 163 -5.78 4.87 6.17
C THR A 163 -7.19 4.30 5.86
N ASP A 164 -7.66 3.27 6.59
CA ASP A 164 -9.06 2.84 6.62
C ASP A 164 -9.99 3.92 7.21
N GLU A 165 -9.47 4.83 8.05
CA GLU A 165 -10.02 6.17 8.12
C GLU A 165 -9.34 6.99 7.04
N THR A 166 -9.76 6.80 5.79
CA THR A 166 -9.42 7.75 4.75
C THR A 166 -9.86 9.11 5.29
N PRO A 167 -8.98 10.11 5.49
CA PRO A 167 -9.47 11.46 5.27
C PRO A 167 -10.14 11.38 3.90
N GLU A 168 -11.34 11.93 3.72
CA GLU A 168 -11.99 12.06 2.41
C GLU A 168 -11.11 12.93 1.52
N VAL A 169 -9.93 12.44 1.14
CA VAL A 169 -9.10 13.01 0.09
C VAL A 169 -9.81 12.50 -1.16
N PRO A 170 -10.53 13.39 -1.86
CA PRO A 170 -11.17 12.99 -3.10
C PRO A 170 -10.10 12.40 -4.02
N PHE A 171 -10.48 11.37 -4.80
CA PHE A 171 -9.59 10.81 -5.80
C PHE A 171 -9.04 11.94 -6.66
N ASN A 172 -7.72 11.96 -6.86
CA ASN A 172 -7.08 13.02 -7.63
C ASN A 172 -7.43 12.87 -9.12
N GLU A 173 -8.45 13.61 -9.56
CA GLU A 173 -8.90 13.66 -10.95
C GLU A 173 -7.98 14.52 -11.83
N GLU A 174 -7.03 15.26 -11.24
CA GLU A 174 -6.16 16.24 -11.91
C GLU A 174 -4.87 15.59 -12.48
N GLY A 175 -4.16 16.33 -13.32
CA GLY A 175 -2.90 15.92 -13.95
C GLY A 175 -2.83 16.31 -15.43
N ASP A 176 -1.62 16.54 -15.94
CA ASP A 176 -1.36 16.78 -17.36
C ASP A 176 -0.72 15.54 -17.99
N PRO A 177 -1.46 14.74 -18.77
CA PRO A 177 -0.94 13.54 -19.41
C PRO A 177 0.30 13.77 -20.28
N SER A 178 0.51 14.99 -20.79
CA SER A 178 1.68 15.32 -21.63
C SER A 178 3.00 15.41 -20.86
N LEU A 179 2.92 15.55 -19.53
CA LEU A 179 4.09 15.63 -18.64
C LEU A 179 4.41 14.28 -17.98
N LEU A 180 3.58 13.26 -18.20
CA LEU A 180 3.70 11.96 -17.54
C LEU A 180 4.46 10.97 -18.42
N ASN A 181 5.34 10.19 -17.79
CA ASN A 181 6.01 9.07 -18.41
C ASN A 181 5.54 7.76 -17.74
N GLY A 182 4.75 6.98 -18.48
CA GLY A 182 4.16 5.73 -17.99
C GLY A 182 5.17 4.66 -17.59
N GLU A 183 6.29 4.55 -18.30
CA GLU A 183 7.38 3.62 -17.98
C GLU A 183 8.03 3.97 -16.64
N SER A 184 8.35 5.25 -16.42
CA SER A 184 8.94 5.73 -15.17
C SER A 184 7.98 5.54 -13.99
N LEU A 185 6.69 5.83 -14.18
CA LEU A 185 5.66 5.59 -13.17
C LEU A 185 5.50 4.10 -12.87
N PHE A 186 5.54 3.24 -13.88
CA PHE A 186 5.51 1.78 -13.71
C PHE A 186 6.74 1.28 -12.93
N ALA A 187 7.94 1.76 -13.26
CA ALA A 187 9.17 1.38 -12.58
C ALA A 187 9.13 1.75 -11.08
N GLN A 188 8.54 2.90 -10.75
CA GLN A 188 8.42 3.38 -9.37
C GLN A 188 7.36 2.65 -8.55
N ASN A 189 6.24 2.27 -9.17
CA ASN A 189 5.05 1.82 -8.44
C ASN A 189 4.73 0.33 -8.60
N CYS A 190 5.18 -0.31 -9.68
CA CYS A 190 4.67 -1.61 -10.12
C CYS A 190 5.79 -2.65 -10.32
N ALA A 191 6.97 -2.23 -10.78
CA ALA A 191 8.07 -3.15 -11.12
C ALA A 191 8.60 -3.96 -9.93
N SER A 192 8.47 -3.41 -8.72
CA SER A 192 8.79 -4.09 -7.46
C SER A 192 7.89 -5.27 -7.12
N CYS A 193 6.89 -5.61 -7.94
CA CYS A 193 6.13 -6.84 -7.85
C CYS A 193 6.03 -7.51 -9.22
N HIS A 194 5.73 -6.73 -10.26
CA HIS A 194 5.48 -7.26 -11.60
C HIS A 194 6.74 -7.42 -12.46
N GLY A 195 7.93 -7.13 -11.94
CA GLY A 195 9.17 -7.17 -12.71
C GLY A 195 9.39 -5.92 -13.56
N ASN A 196 10.62 -5.69 -13.98
CA ASN A 196 10.99 -4.47 -14.71
C ASN A 196 10.38 -4.43 -16.11
N ASN A 197 10.15 -5.60 -16.71
CA ASN A 197 9.53 -5.75 -18.03
C ASN A 197 8.08 -6.24 -17.90
N ALA A 198 7.47 -6.09 -16.73
CA ALA A 198 6.12 -6.55 -16.44
C ALA A 198 5.92 -8.08 -16.65
N GLU A 199 7.00 -8.86 -16.55
CA GLU A 199 7.06 -10.29 -16.79
C GLU A 199 6.57 -11.16 -15.61
N GLY A 200 6.25 -10.52 -14.49
CA GLY A 200 5.91 -11.20 -13.25
C GLY A 200 7.10 -11.87 -12.59
N ILE A 201 6.83 -12.62 -11.52
CA ILE A 201 7.86 -13.37 -10.79
C ILE A 201 7.32 -14.77 -10.51
N GLY A 202 7.74 -15.74 -11.32
CA GLY A 202 7.33 -17.14 -11.20
C GLY A 202 5.81 -17.31 -11.04
N ASN A 203 5.40 -18.04 -10.02
CA ASN A 203 4.00 -18.29 -9.64
C ASN A 203 3.55 -17.35 -8.51
N VAL A 204 4.30 -16.27 -8.29
CA VAL A 204 4.11 -15.31 -7.22
C VAL A 204 3.35 -14.11 -7.79
N PHE A 205 4.02 -13.27 -8.55
CA PHE A 205 3.40 -12.09 -9.13
C PHE A 205 3.06 -12.35 -10.58
N PRO A 206 1.82 -12.09 -11.00
CA PRO A 206 1.41 -12.35 -12.37
C PRO A 206 2.14 -11.43 -13.35
N PRO A 207 2.45 -11.91 -14.57
CA PRO A 207 2.87 -11.05 -15.65
C PRO A 207 1.73 -10.07 -16.00
N LEU A 208 2.10 -8.85 -16.37
CA LEU A 208 1.20 -7.87 -16.97
C LEU A 208 1.47 -7.71 -18.46
N ALA A 209 2.70 -8.00 -18.92
CA ALA A 209 3.05 -8.06 -20.33
C ALA A 209 2.13 -9.06 -21.05
N ASP A 210 1.46 -8.61 -22.11
CA ASP A 210 0.50 -9.37 -22.92
C ASP A 210 -0.66 -10.02 -22.13
N SER A 211 -0.90 -9.57 -20.89
CA SER A 211 -1.94 -10.15 -20.05
C SER A 211 -3.33 -9.83 -20.58
N GLU A 212 -4.24 -10.80 -20.56
CA GLU A 212 -5.67 -10.64 -20.84
C GLU A 212 -6.34 -9.62 -19.89
N TRP A 213 -5.77 -9.41 -18.70
CA TRP A 213 -6.22 -8.43 -17.71
C TRP A 213 -5.84 -6.99 -18.08
N ILE A 214 -4.81 -6.81 -18.91
CA ILE A 214 -4.34 -5.51 -19.40
C ILE A 214 -4.91 -5.20 -20.79
N THR A 215 -4.88 -6.19 -21.69
CA THR A 215 -5.28 -6.03 -23.10
C THR A 215 -6.79 -6.12 -23.31
N GLY A 216 -7.53 -6.73 -22.38
CA GLY A 216 -8.98 -6.81 -22.41
C GLY A 216 -9.69 -5.47 -22.18
N GLU A 217 -10.87 -5.56 -21.55
CA GLU A 217 -11.74 -4.42 -21.28
C GLU A 217 -11.05 -3.36 -20.40
N LYS A 218 -11.07 -2.10 -20.85
CA LYS A 218 -10.32 -0.99 -20.22
C LYS A 218 -10.65 -0.79 -18.74
N SER A 219 -11.90 -0.96 -18.33
CA SER A 219 -12.32 -0.71 -16.95
C SER A 219 -11.76 -1.72 -15.96
N VAL A 220 -11.41 -2.94 -16.39
CA VAL A 220 -10.83 -3.99 -15.52
C VAL A 220 -9.54 -3.52 -14.84
N PRO A 221 -8.46 -3.15 -15.56
CA PRO A 221 -7.23 -2.72 -14.92
C PRO A 221 -7.40 -1.41 -14.15
N ILE A 222 -8.31 -0.51 -14.59
CA ILE A 222 -8.63 0.72 -13.86
C ILE A 222 -9.28 0.39 -12.50
N ARG A 223 -10.25 -0.54 -12.47
CA ARG A 223 -10.92 -0.99 -11.24
C ARG A 223 -9.93 -1.58 -10.25
N ILE A 224 -8.96 -2.35 -10.74
CA ILE A 224 -7.89 -2.95 -9.95
C ILE A 224 -6.99 -1.88 -9.35
N LEU A 225 -6.52 -0.88 -10.13
CA LEU A 225 -5.72 0.22 -9.55
C LEU A 225 -6.49 1.03 -8.50
N LEU A 226 -7.79 1.23 -8.70
CA LEU A 226 -8.62 2.03 -7.78
C LEU A 226 -8.96 1.30 -6.46
N HIS A 227 -9.10 -0.03 -6.46
CA HIS A 227 -9.62 -0.74 -5.29
C HIS A 227 -8.79 -1.97 -4.87
N GLY A 228 -7.77 -2.33 -5.64
CA GLY A 228 -7.00 -3.54 -5.44
C GLY A 228 -7.70 -4.80 -5.96
N LEU A 229 -7.00 -5.93 -5.87
CA LEU A 229 -7.43 -7.25 -6.32
C LEU A 229 -6.97 -8.30 -5.31
N SER A 230 -7.83 -9.20 -4.90
CA SER A 230 -7.43 -10.31 -4.04
C SER A 230 -8.15 -11.61 -4.38
N GLY A 231 -7.56 -12.72 -3.93
CA GLY A 231 -8.07 -14.06 -4.18
C GLY A 231 -7.26 -14.81 -5.24
N GLU A 232 -7.87 -15.89 -5.73
CA GLU A 232 -7.32 -16.70 -6.80
C GLU A 232 -7.63 -16.06 -8.15
N ILE A 233 -6.63 -15.96 -9.00
CA ILE A 233 -6.74 -15.44 -10.37
C ILE A 233 -5.99 -16.38 -11.33
N GLU A 234 -6.39 -16.36 -12.60
CA GLU A 234 -5.65 -17.02 -13.67
C GLU A 234 -5.11 -15.94 -14.63
N VAL A 235 -3.82 -16.01 -14.94
CA VAL A 235 -3.17 -15.14 -15.93
C VAL A 235 -2.31 -16.02 -16.82
N SER A 236 -2.51 -15.95 -18.14
CA SER A 236 -1.76 -16.77 -19.11
C SER A 236 -1.79 -18.27 -18.78
N LYS A 237 -2.94 -18.78 -18.31
CA LYS A 237 -3.18 -20.18 -17.88
C LYS A 237 -2.42 -20.62 -16.63
N GLN A 238 -1.90 -19.67 -15.86
CA GLN A 238 -1.24 -19.93 -14.60
C GLN A 238 -2.03 -19.33 -13.44
N SER A 239 -2.23 -20.11 -12.38
CA SER A 239 -2.96 -19.67 -11.19
C SER A 239 -2.06 -18.87 -10.25
N TYR A 240 -2.57 -17.75 -9.76
CA TYR A 240 -1.94 -16.90 -8.77
C TYR A 240 -2.91 -16.69 -7.60
N GLN A 241 -2.39 -16.77 -6.38
CA GLN A 241 -3.16 -16.49 -5.16
C GLN A 241 -2.49 -15.36 -4.40
N GLY A 242 -3.12 -14.19 -4.32
CA GLY A 242 -2.49 -13.03 -3.70
C GLY A 242 -3.44 -11.88 -3.40
N SER A 243 -2.84 -10.75 -3.03
CA SER A 243 -3.53 -9.48 -2.79
C SER A 243 -2.68 -8.34 -3.35
N MET A 244 -3.23 -7.60 -4.31
CA MET A 244 -2.73 -6.34 -4.82
C MET A 244 -3.46 -5.18 -4.12
N PRO A 245 -2.76 -4.27 -3.44
CA PRO A 245 -3.38 -3.14 -2.74
C PRO A 245 -3.98 -2.11 -3.71
N SER A 246 -4.81 -1.20 -3.18
CA SER A 246 -5.30 -0.05 -3.95
C SER A 246 -4.20 1.00 -4.12
N PHE A 247 -4.21 1.69 -5.26
CA PHE A 247 -3.37 2.84 -5.57
C PHE A 247 -4.15 4.16 -5.63
N LYS A 248 -5.46 4.16 -5.33
CA LYS A 248 -6.34 5.35 -5.40
C LYS A 248 -5.85 6.53 -4.57
N ALA A 249 -5.20 6.28 -3.44
CA ALA A 249 -4.67 7.32 -2.56
C ALA A 249 -3.30 7.86 -2.99
N ARG A 250 -2.62 7.18 -3.94
CA ARG A 250 -1.23 7.46 -4.32
C ARG A 250 -1.07 7.97 -5.75
N LEU A 251 -1.96 7.56 -6.65
CA LEU A 251 -1.90 7.90 -8.06
C LEU A 251 -3.12 8.74 -8.45
N SER A 252 -2.89 9.76 -9.26
CA SER A 252 -3.92 10.52 -9.96
C SER A 252 -4.52 9.73 -11.11
N ALA A 253 -5.67 10.19 -11.61
CA ALA A 253 -6.31 9.64 -12.80
C ALA A 253 -5.39 9.66 -14.03
N ALA A 254 -4.62 10.74 -14.20
CA ALA A 254 -3.68 10.87 -15.31
C ALA A 254 -2.50 9.90 -15.18
N GLU A 255 -1.97 9.70 -13.96
CA GLU A 255 -0.88 8.75 -13.70
C GLU A 255 -1.31 7.30 -13.90
N MET A 256 -2.51 6.94 -13.41
CA MET A 256 -3.09 5.61 -13.65
C MET A 256 -3.23 5.35 -15.16
N ALA A 257 -3.79 6.31 -15.91
CA ALA A 257 -3.92 6.20 -17.36
C ALA A 257 -2.55 6.06 -18.05
N ALA A 258 -1.54 6.82 -17.64
CA ALA A 258 -0.19 6.75 -18.20
C ALA A 258 0.46 5.37 -17.98
N ILE A 259 0.37 4.80 -16.77
CA ILE A 259 0.90 3.46 -16.46
C ILE A 259 0.20 2.40 -17.31
N LEU A 260 -1.14 2.43 -17.35
CA LEU A 260 -1.89 1.43 -18.10
C LEU A 260 -1.64 1.52 -19.60
N ASN A 261 -1.51 2.73 -20.15
CA ASN A 261 -1.16 2.91 -21.57
C ASN A 261 0.24 2.44 -21.90
N TYR A 262 1.21 2.62 -21.00
CA TYR A 262 2.54 2.03 -21.17
C TYR A 262 2.45 0.51 -21.31
N LEU A 263 1.75 -0.17 -20.39
CA LEU A 263 1.56 -1.63 -20.45
C LEU A 263 0.81 -2.08 -21.71
N ARG A 264 -0.22 -1.34 -22.12
CA ARG A 264 -0.99 -1.64 -23.34
C ARG A 264 -0.18 -1.39 -24.61
N ALA A 265 0.73 -0.43 -24.62
CA ALA A 265 1.60 -0.13 -25.77
C ALA A 265 2.73 -1.16 -25.93
N GLU A 266 3.22 -1.73 -24.83
CA GLU A 266 4.21 -2.83 -24.86
C GLU A 266 3.59 -4.18 -25.25
N SER A 267 2.26 -4.31 -25.17
CA SER A 267 1.55 -5.55 -25.51
C SER A 267 1.34 -5.70 -27.02
N GLU A 268 1.22 -6.94 -27.50
CA GLU A 268 0.91 -7.22 -28.90
C GLU A 268 -0.47 -6.68 -29.31
N GLY A 269 -0.54 -6.09 -30.50
CA GLY A 269 -1.77 -5.59 -31.12
C GLY A 269 -2.05 -4.09 -30.90
N ASP A 270 -3.11 -3.59 -31.55
CA ASP A 270 -3.56 -2.19 -31.38
C ASP A 270 -4.51 -2.10 -30.19
N GLN A 271 -3.93 -1.82 -29.03
CA GLN A 271 -4.67 -1.70 -27.79
C GLN A 271 -5.26 -0.29 -27.67
N SER A 272 -6.58 -0.19 -27.52
CA SER A 272 -7.22 1.11 -27.34
C SER A 272 -6.70 1.83 -26.09
N ASN A 273 -6.24 3.07 -26.25
CA ASN A 273 -5.71 3.88 -25.15
C ASN A 273 -6.77 4.17 -24.08
N ILE A 274 -6.37 4.12 -22.82
CA ILE A 274 -7.13 4.54 -21.65
C ILE A 274 -6.88 6.04 -21.42
N SER A 275 -7.94 6.83 -21.45
CA SER A 275 -7.87 8.26 -21.15
C SER A 275 -7.97 8.53 -19.66
N GLN A 276 -7.52 9.71 -19.22
CA GLN A 276 -7.78 10.21 -17.86
C GLN A 276 -9.28 10.23 -17.55
N GLU A 277 -10.12 10.59 -18.53
CA GLU A 277 -11.57 10.59 -18.39
C GLU A 277 -12.12 9.17 -18.15
N ASP A 278 -11.59 8.15 -18.83
CA ASP A 278 -12.00 6.75 -18.59
C ASP A 278 -11.76 6.37 -17.11
N VAL A 279 -10.62 6.77 -16.55
CA VAL A 279 -10.29 6.52 -15.13
C VAL A 279 -11.24 7.25 -14.19
N ILE A 280 -11.52 8.52 -14.48
CA ILE A 280 -12.46 9.34 -13.69
C ILE A 280 -13.87 8.74 -13.70
N GLN A 281 -14.37 8.30 -14.86
CA GLN A 281 -15.70 7.71 -14.98
C GLN A 281 -15.82 6.40 -14.19
N VAL A 282 -14.79 5.56 -14.23
CA VAL A 282 -14.75 4.33 -13.43
C VAL A 282 -14.67 4.66 -11.93
N ALA A 283 -13.85 5.64 -11.53
CA ALA A 283 -13.75 6.09 -10.14
C ALA A 283 -15.09 6.63 -9.61
N LYS A 284 -15.84 7.39 -10.43
CA LYS A 284 -17.18 7.87 -10.11
C LYS A 284 -18.18 6.72 -9.99
N LYS A 285 -18.17 5.77 -10.92
CA LYS A 285 -19.07 4.61 -10.94
C LYS A 285 -18.91 3.74 -9.69
N TYR A 286 -17.70 3.57 -9.18
CA TYR A 286 -17.41 2.69 -8.05
C TYR A 286 -16.99 3.46 -6.77
N ASN A 287 -17.41 4.73 -6.62
CA ASN A 287 -16.94 5.57 -5.51
C ASN A 287 -17.29 5.06 -4.10
N GLN A 288 -18.36 4.26 -3.98
CA GLN A 288 -18.79 3.64 -2.71
C GLN A 288 -18.06 2.35 -2.38
N ARG A 289 -17.24 1.83 -3.29
CA ARG A 289 -16.51 0.58 -3.04
C ARG A 289 -15.27 0.86 -2.21
N SER A 290 -15.10 0.09 -1.15
CA SER A 290 -13.90 0.09 -0.30
C SER A 290 -13.18 -1.26 -0.27
N SER A 291 -13.82 -2.34 -0.74
CA SER A 291 -13.23 -3.68 -0.79
C SER A 291 -12.45 -3.94 -2.08
N GLN A 292 -11.42 -4.77 -1.99
CA GLN A 292 -10.71 -5.31 -3.15
C GLN A 292 -11.63 -6.13 -4.04
N TRP A 293 -11.34 -6.16 -5.34
CA TRP A 293 -12.05 -7.01 -6.29
C TRP A 293 -11.60 -8.47 -6.19
N THR A 294 -12.47 -9.40 -6.57
CA THR A 294 -12.09 -10.78 -6.91
C THR A 294 -12.14 -11.00 -8.43
N ALA A 295 -11.50 -12.07 -8.93
CA ALA A 295 -11.60 -12.45 -10.35
C ALA A 295 -13.04 -12.63 -10.82
N ASP A 296 -13.88 -13.26 -9.99
CA ASP A 296 -15.30 -13.51 -10.30
C ASP A 296 -16.08 -12.21 -10.46
N GLU A 297 -15.84 -11.21 -9.60
CA GLU A 297 -16.49 -9.90 -9.70
C GLU A 297 -16.00 -9.08 -10.91
N LEU A 298 -14.79 -9.33 -11.39
CA LEU A 298 -14.24 -8.69 -12.59
C LEU A 298 -14.74 -9.35 -13.88
N ASN A 299 -15.32 -10.55 -13.79
CA ASN A 299 -15.92 -11.30 -14.89
C ASN A 299 -15.02 -11.42 -16.13
N ILE A 300 -13.72 -11.67 -15.93
CA ILE A 300 -12.73 -11.69 -17.02
C ILE A 300 -12.88 -12.94 -17.90
N ASN A 301 -13.46 -14.01 -17.33
CA ASN A 301 -13.67 -15.30 -18.01
C ASN A 301 -15.12 -15.53 -18.48
N GLY A 302 -16.06 -14.61 -18.19
CA GLY A 302 -17.48 -14.78 -18.47
C GLY A 302 -17.93 -13.93 -19.65
N GLN A 303 -18.35 -14.63 -20.71
CA GLN A 303 -19.04 -14.07 -21.87
C GLN A 303 -20.26 -13.26 -21.45
N ASP A 304 -20.16 -11.93 -21.50
CA ASP A 304 -21.22 -11.00 -21.90
C ASP A 304 -20.73 -9.57 -21.67
N TYR A 305 -20.11 -9.00 -22.71
CA TYR A 305 -20.07 -7.56 -22.88
C TYR A 305 -21.37 -7.16 -23.59
N GLN A 306 -22.46 -7.00 -22.81
CA GLN A 306 -23.67 -6.31 -23.26
C GLN A 306 -23.87 -5.01 -22.48
#